data_AF-A0A7K4GQX4-F1
#
_entry.id   AF-A0A7K4GQX4-F1
#
_cell.length_a   1.000
_cell.length_b   1.000
_cell.length_c   1.000
_cell.angle_alpha   90.00
_cell.angle_beta   90.00
_cell.angle_gamma   90.00
#
_symmetry.space_group_name_H-M   'P 1'
#
loop_
_entity.id
_entity.type
_entity.pdbx_description
1 polymer ?
#
loop_
_entity_poly.entity_id
_entity_poly.type
_entity_poly.pdbx_seq_one_letter_code
_entity_poly.pdbx_strand_id
1 'polypeptide(L)' 'MSRKIDTSSQFIEFYIKKGHYLVELSENHFKNKEYKKCLELLSQAHGMFEKGGEKEEAEKVKLKFDDIKKTFFKNNSNH' A
#
# COMPACT_ATOMS: atom_id res chain seq x y z
N MET A 1 38.65 -9.88 0.02
CA MET A 1 37.67 -9.12 0.83
C MET A 1 36.28 -9.66 0.52
N SER A 2 35.71 -10.55 1.34
CA SER A 2 34.34 -11.05 1.14
C SER A 2 33.37 -9.98 1.63
N ARG A 3 32.70 -9.27 0.72
CA ARG A 3 31.61 -8.36 1.11
C ARG A 3 30.48 -9.23 1.63
N LYS A 4 30.25 -9.24 2.96
CA LYS A 4 29.03 -9.82 3.53
C LYS A 4 27.85 -9.07 2.92
N ILE A 5 27.08 -9.75 2.07
CA ILE A 5 25.82 -9.23 1.55
C ILE A 5 24.84 -9.27 2.71
N ASP A 6 24.43 -8.09 3.21
CA ASP A 6 23.34 -7.99 4.17
C ASP A 6 22.02 -8.08 3.41
N THR A 7 21.59 -9.33 3.19
CA THR A 7 20.35 -9.64 2.49
C THR A 7 19.13 -9.09 3.24
N SER A 8 19.18 -9.03 4.58
CA SER A 8 18.09 -8.51 5.40
C SER A 8 17.82 -7.04 5.14
N SER A 9 18.86 -6.19 5.05
CA SER A 9 18.65 -4.78 4.72
C SER A 9 18.11 -4.59 3.29
N GLN A 10 18.60 -5.39 2.33
CA GLN A 10 18.13 -5.33 0.94
C GLN A 10 16.67 -5.74 0.81
N PHE A 11 16.22 -6.75 1.56
CA PHE A 11 14.81 -7.15 1.56
C PHE A 11 13.91 -6.09 2.20
N ILE A 12 14.35 -5.46 3.29
CA ILE A 12 13.63 -4.34 3.91
C ILE A 12 13.47 -3.21 2.89
N GLU A 13 14.57 -2.76 2.26
CA GLU A 13 14.54 -1.69 1.27
C GLU A 13 13.67 -2.06 0.05
N PHE A 14 13.73 -3.32 -0.41
CA PHE A 14 12.87 -3.83 -1.46
C PHE A 14 11.39 -3.72 -1.10
N TYR A 15 11.00 -4.15 0.10
CA TYR A 15 9.61 -4.08 0.53
C TYR A 15 9.13 -2.64 0.61
N ILE A 16 9.93 -1.73 1.19
CA ILE A 16 9.58 -0.30 1.30
C ILE A 16 9.41 0.32 -0.10
N LYS A 17 10.37 0.12 -1.01
CA LYS A 17 10.29 0.62 -2.38
C LYS A 17 9.09 0.07 -3.13
N LYS A 18 8.81 -1.23 -2.98
CA LYS A 18 7.63 -1.86 -3.60
C LYS A 18 6.33 -1.31 -3.01
N GLY A 19 6.29 -1.01 -1.72
CA GLY A 19 5.18 -0.32 -1.07
C GLY A 19 4.88 1.03 -1.71
N HIS A 20 5.89 1.90 -1.82
CA HIS A 20 5.72 3.21 -2.47
C HIS A 20 5.27 3.11 -3.93
N TYR A 21 5.87 2.21 -4.71
CA TYR A 21 5.46 1.98 -6.10
C TYR A 21 3.98 1.59 -6.22
N LEU A 22 3.49 0.70 -5.34
CA LEU A 22 2.09 0.29 -5.33
C LEU A 22 1.16 1.44 -4.95
N VAL A 23 1.59 2.34 -4.06
CA VAL A 23 0.84 3.56 -3.71
C VAL A 23 0.73 4.48 -4.92
N GLU A 24 1.83 4.79 -5.61
CA GLU A 24 1.82 5.61 -6.82
C GLU A 24 0.92 5.01 -7.92
N LEU A 25 1.01 3.69 -8.13
CA LEU A 25 0.16 3.01 -9.09
C LEU A 25 -1.32 3.08 -8.69
N SER A 26 -1.63 2.98 -7.39
CA SER A 26 -2.99 3.11 -6.88
C SER A 26 -3.58 4.50 -7.15
N GLU A 27 -2.75 5.55 -7.17
CA GLU A 27 -3.19 6.92 -7.46
C GLU A 27 -3.56 7.11 -8.93
N ASN A 28 -2.85 6.44 -9.84
CA ASN A 28 -3.22 6.44 -11.26
C ASN A 28 -4.58 5.76 -11.46
N HIS A 29 -4.81 4.61 -10.84
CA HIS A 29 -6.12 3.94 -10.86
C HIS A 29 -7.21 4.79 -10.20
N PHE A 30 -6.90 5.52 -9.12
CA PHE A 30 -7.83 6.44 -8.50
C PHE A 30 -8.24 7.57 -9.46
N LYS A 31 -7.29 8.19 -10.16
CA LYS A 31 -7.56 9.23 -11.18
C LYS A 31 -8.42 8.69 -12.33
N ASN A 32 -8.24 7.42 -12.68
CA ASN A 32 -9.05 6.72 -13.69
C ASN A 32 -10.41 6.23 -13.16
N LYS A 33 -10.76 6.53 -11.90
CA LYS A 33 -11.99 6.07 -11.21
C LYS A 33 -12.10 4.54 -11.07
N GLU A 34 -10.97 3.83 -11.14
CA GLU A 34 -10.87 2.38 -10.96
C GLU A 34 -10.70 2.03 -9.48
N TYR A 35 -11.66 2.44 -8.65
CA TYR A 35 -11.50 2.45 -7.19
C TYR A 35 -11.29 1.05 -6.59
N LYS A 36 -11.85 -0.01 -7.19
CA LYS A 36 -11.63 -1.38 -6.72
C LYS A 36 -10.16 -1.76 -6.88
N LYS A 37 -9.54 -1.36 -7.99
CA LYS A 37 -8.13 -1.62 -8.26
C LYS A 37 -7.23 -0.79 -7.33
N CYS A 38 -7.64 0.45 -7.05
CA CYS A 38 -6.98 1.28 -6.05
C CYS A 38 -6.92 0.58 -4.68
N LEU A 39 -8.06 0.06 -4.20
CA LEU A 39 -8.12 -0.68 -2.91
C LEU A 39 -7.25 -1.95 -2.91
N GLU A 40 -7.24 -2.73 -4.00
CA GLU A 40 -6.37 -3.92 -4.14
C GLU A 40 -4.88 -3.56 -4.03
N LEU A 41 -4.47 -2.44 -4.62
CA LEU A 41 -3.07 -1.98 -4.60
C LEU A 41 -2.68 -1.42 -3.25
N LEU A 42 -3.55 -0.64 -2.60
CA LEU A 42 -3.32 -0.12 -1.25
C LEU A 42 -3.22 -1.27 -0.23
N SER A 43 -4.05 -2.32 -0.35
CA SER A 43 -3.94 -3.51 0.50
C SER A 43 -2.58 -4.22 0.33
N GLN A 44 -2.09 -4.33 -0.89
CA GLN A 44 -0.75 -4.89 -1.14
C GLN A 44 0.36 -3.98 -0.61
N ALA A 45 0.24 -2.67 -0.78
CA ALA A 45 1.21 -1.69 -0.28
C ALA A 45 1.33 -1.75 1.24
N HIS A 46 0.20 -1.86 1.96
CA HIS A 46 0.17 -2.05 3.41
C HIS A 46 1.03 -3.26 3.83
N GLY A 47 0.78 -4.42 3.22
CA GLY A 47 1.54 -5.63 3.52
C GLY A 47 3.03 -5.54 3.15
N MET A 48 3.41 -4.69 2.19
CA MET A 48 4.82 -4.40 1.92
C MET A 48 5.44 -3.55 3.03
N PHE A 49 4.78 -2.49 3.47
CA PHE A 49 5.28 -1.64 4.55
C PHE A 49 5.39 -2.38 5.88
N GLU A 50 4.43 -3.25 6.22
CA GLU A 50 4.54 -4.13 7.40
C GLU A 50 5.78 -5.05 7.34
N LYS A 51 6.07 -5.63 6.17
CA LYS A 51 7.26 -6.47 5.97
C LYS A 51 8.56 -5.67 5.98
N GLY A 52 8.50 -4.41 5.55
CA GLY A 52 9.62 -3.45 5.62
C GLY A 52 9.81 -2.84 7.01
N GLY A 53 8.87 -3.03 7.95
CA GLY A 53 8.93 -2.42 9.28
C GLY A 53 8.47 -0.96 9.34
N GLU A 54 8.01 -0.38 8.23
CA GLU A 54 7.54 1.01 8.11
C GLU A 54 6.09 1.14 8.60
N LYS A 55 5.88 1.07 9.91
CA LYS A 55 4.55 1.08 10.54
C LYS A 55 3.75 2.35 10.26
N GLU A 56 4.42 3.51 10.19
CA GLU A 56 3.76 4.78 9.92
C GLU A 56 3.21 4.82 8.49
N GLU A 57 3.98 4.35 7.51
CA GLU A 57 3.53 4.24 6.12
C GLU A 57 2.40 3.22 5.96
N ALA A 58 2.48 2.08 6.67
CA ALA A 58 1.40 1.10 6.69
C ALA A 58 0.08 1.73 7.19
N GLU A 59 0.10 2.47 8.30
CA GLU A 59 -1.10 3.11 8.83
C GLU A 59 -1.63 4.21 7.89
N LYS A 60 -0.77 5.02 7.27
CA LYS A 60 -1.18 6.01 6.26
C LYS A 60 -1.92 5.35 5.09
N VAL A 61 -1.39 4.23 4.58
CA VAL A 61 -2.03 3.48 3.50
C VAL A 61 -3.38 2.91 3.92
N LYS A 62 -3.48 2.38 5.14
CA LYS A 62 -4.73 1.87 5.70
C LYS A 62 -5.80 2.97 5.82
N LEU A 63 -5.45 4.14 6.34
CA LEU A 63 -6.35 5.28 6.42
C LEU A 63 -6.86 5.70 5.03
N LYS A 64 -5.98 5.76 4.03
CA LYS A 64 -6.36 6.05 2.63
C LYS A 64 -7.29 4.98 2.05
N PHE A 65 -7.01 3.71 2.32
CA PHE A 65 -7.88 2.60 1.92
C PHE A 65 -9.28 2.74 2.51
N ASP A 66 -9.38 2.99 3.81
CA ASP A 66 -10.65 3.11 4.52
C ASP A 66 -11.46 4.32 4.04
N ASP A 67 -10.79 5.44 3.77
CA ASP A 67 -11.43 6.65 3.22
C ASP A 67 -12.03 6.41 1.83
N ILE A 68 -11.27 5.79 0.91
CA ILE A 68 -11.76 5.44 -0.43
C ILE A 68 -12.90 4.43 -0.34
N LYS A 69 -12.77 3.40 0.52
CA LYS A 69 -13.82 2.40 0.72
C LYS A 69 -15.10 3.04 1.23
N LYS A 70 -15.00 3.92 2.22
CA LYS A 70 -16.15 4.65 2.80
C LYS A 70 -16.78 5.62 1.80
N THR A 71 -16.00 6.25 0.94
CA THR A 71 -16.48 7.27 -0.01
C THR A 71 -17.14 6.66 -1.23
N PHE A 72 -16.57 5.58 -1.79
CA PHE A 72 -16.99 5.05 -3.10
C PHE A 72 -17.71 3.70 -3.07
N PHE A 73 -17.63 2.96 -1.96
CA PHE A 73 -18.22 1.61 -1.85
C PHE A 73 -19.30 1.50 -0.76
N LYS A 74 -19.71 2.63 -0.19
CA LYS A 74 -20.71 2.66 0.87
C LYS A 74 -22.12 2.89 0.31
N ASN A 75 -22.76 1.83 -0.20
CA ASN A 75 -24.20 1.72 -0.50
C ASN A 75 -24.59 0.24 -0.22
N ASN A 76 -25.55 -0.21 0.58
CA ASN A 76 -26.73 0.37 1.23
C ASN A 76 -26.84 -0.21 2.66
N SER A 77 -27.04 0.63 3.67
CA SER A 77 -27.54 0.20 4.98
C SER A 77 -28.62 1.16 5.46
N ASN A 78 -29.59 1.43 4.59
CA ASN A 78 -30.85 2.09 4.91
C ASN A 78 -31.96 1.16 4.40
N HIS A 79 -32.41 0.19 5.20
CA HIS A 79 -33.65 0.26 5.96
C HIS A 79 -33.85 -1.03 6.76
#